data_AF-A0A952ASI7-F1
#
_entry.id   AF-A0A952ASI7-F1
#
_cell.length_a   1.000
_cell.length_b   1.000
_cell.length_c   1.000
_cell.angle_alpha   90.00
_cell.angle_beta   90.00
_cell.angle_gamma   90.00
#
_symmetry.space_group_name_H-M   'P 1'
#
loop_
_entity.id
_entity.type
_entity.pdbx_description
1 polymer ?
#
loop_
_entity_poly.entity_id
_entity_poly.type
_entity_poly.pdbx_seq_one_letter_code
_entity_poly.pdbx_strand_id
1 'polypeptide(L)'
;MALALWNLGRAIALWRQADWMAGLPLTPDPRLRLCLALGWAALFLAAFIVAHRRRRWSRLFTPFFLMLYGVYEFGTIIIYAPTPPTLMPILIYVAFVSFAVWALWRRDQFPTSGD
;
A
#
# COMPACT_ATOMS: atom_id res chain seq x y z
N MET A 1 1.28 4.19 -9.33
CA MET A 1 2.64 4.76 -9.44
C MET A 1 3.10 5.44 -8.15
N ALA A 2 2.34 6.39 -7.59
CA ALA A 2 2.69 7.04 -6.31
C ALA A 2 2.95 6.04 -5.16
N LEU A 3 2.12 5.01 -4.99
CA LEU A 3 2.33 3.97 -3.97
C LEU A 3 3.60 3.12 -4.19
N ALA A 4 3.97 2.87 -5.44
CA ALA A 4 5.21 2.15 -5.75
C ALA A 4 6.44 3.00 -5.41
N LEU A 5 6.42 4.29 -5.78
CA LEU A 5 7.44 5.27 -5.42
C LEU A 5 7.55 5.45 -3.90
N TRP A 6 6.41 5.52 -3.19
CA TRP A 6 6.37 5.60 -1.75
C TRP A 6 7.05 4.40 -1.07
N ASN A 7 6.69 3.18 -1.50
CA ASN A 7 7.29 1.96 -0.95
C ASN A 7 8.77 1.82 -1.31
N LEU A 8 9.19 2.27 -2.50
CA LEU A 8 10.59 2.33 -2.88
C LEU A 8 11.38 3.31 -1.99
N GLY A 9 10.83 4.51 -1.76
CA GLY A 9 11.42 5.47 -0.82
C GLY A 9 11.53 4.91 0.59
N ARG A 10 10.49 4.21 1.07
CA ARG A 10 10.51 3.51 2.36
C ARG A 10 11.58 2.42 2.41
N ALA A 11 11.75 1.64 1.34
CA ALA A 11 12.80 0.62 1.26
C ALA A 11 14.20 1.25 1.31
N ILE A 12 14.44 2.36 0.59
CA ILE A 12 15.72 3.08 0.62
C ILE A 12 16.01 3.62 2.02
N ALA A 13 15.02 4.22 2.69
CA ALA A 13 15.15 4.72 4.05
C ALA A 13 15.47 3.59 5.04
N LEU A 14 14.73 2.47 4.96
CA LEU A 14 14.96 1.29 5.79
C LEU A 14 16.33 0.67 5.55
N TRP A 15 16.80 0.63 4.30
CA TRP A 15 18.13 0.11 3.98
C TRP A 15 19.23 0.93 4.65
N ARG A 16 19.14 2.27 4.60
CA ARG A 16 20.09 3.14 5.32
C ARG A 16 19.99 3.04 6.85
N GLN A 17 18.80 2.77 7.39
CA GLN A 17 18.58 2.68 8.84
C GLN A 17 18.82 1.27 9.41
N ALA A 18 18.90 0.24 8.56
CA ALA A 18 19.05 -1.14 8.99
C ALA A 18 20.32 -1.35 9.82
N ASP A 19 21.42 -0.71 9.42
CA ASP A 19 22.70 -0.79 10.13
C ASP A 19 22.64 -0.15 11.52
N TRP A 20 21.80 0.87 11.71
CA TRP A 20 21.62 1.53 13.00
C TRP A 20 20.69 0.76 13.95
N MET A 21 19.78 -0.05 13.41
CA MET A 21 18.81 -0.82 14.20
C MET A 21 19.30 -2.21 14.61
N ALA A 22 20.39 -2.71 14.01
CA ALA A 22 20.91 -4.07 14.27
C ALA A 22 21.34 -4.32 15.73
N GLY A 23 21.51 -3.27 16.55
CA GLY A 23 21.91 -3.38 17.96
C GLY A 23 20.77 -3.33 18.99
N LEU A 24 19.51 -3.14 18.58
CA LEU A 24 18.39 -2.96 19.51
C LEU A 24 17.65 -4.29 19.79
N PRO A 25 17.59 -4.77 21.05
CA PRO A 25 17.12 -6.12 21.38
C PRO A 25 15.60 -6.33 21.29
N LEU A 26 14.81 -5.28 21.04
CA LEU A 26 13.33 -5.31 21.10
C LEU A 26 12.65 -4.86 19.81
N THR A 27 13.41 -4.58 18.75
CA THR A 27 12.84 -4.18 17.46
C THR A 27 12.69 -5.38 16.53
N PRO A 28 11.51 -5.59 15.90
CA PRO A 28 11.34 -6.61 14.89
C PRO A 28 12.35 -6.47 13.74
N ASP A 29 12.76 -7.60 13.14
CA ASP A 29 13.87 -7.63 12.17
C ASP A 29 13.69 -6.60 11.03
N PRO A 30 14.59 -5.59 10.94
CA PRO A 30 14.51 -4.57 9.90
C PRO A 30 14.64 -5.13 8.48
N ARG A 31 15.28 -6.29 8.30
CA ARG A 31 15.40 -6.97 7.00
C ARG A 31 14.05 -7.48 6.52
N LEU A 32 13.22 -8.01 7.42
CA LEU A 32 11.87 -8.44 7.08
C LEU A 32 11.02 -7.26 6.58
N ARG A 33 11.11 -6.11 7.26
CA ARG A 33 10.44 -4.86 6.84
C ARG A 33 10.91 -4.38 5.48
N LEU A 34 12.22 -4.46 5.21
CA LEU A 34 12.78 -4.12 3.90
C LEU A 34 12.21 -5.03 2.80
N CYS A 35 12.22 -6.35 3.01
CA CYS A 35 11.68 -7.33 2.07
C CYS A 35 10.20 -7.07 1.79
N LEU A 36 9.41 -6.76 2.82
CA LEU A 36 7.99 -6.43 2.67
C LEU A 36 7.80 -5.13 1.88
N ALA A 37 8.58 -4.09 2.17
CA ALA A 37 8.51 -2.82 1.43
C ALA A 37 8.86 -3.00 -0.05
N LEU A 38 9.91 -3.77 -0.37
CA LEU A 38 10.29 -4.11 -1.74
C LEU A 38 9.23 -4.96 -2.44
N GLY A 39 8.68 -5.96 -1.74
CA GLY A 39 7.59 -6.80 -2.26
C GLY A 39 6.36 -5.98 -2.63
N TRP A 40 5.94 -5.05 -1.75
CA TRP A 40 4.84 -4.13 -2.03
C TRP A 40 5.13 -3.15 -3.16
N ALA A 41 6.36 -2.62 -3.24
CA ALA A 41 6.76 -1.77 -4.36
C ALA A 41 6.65 -2.51 -5.70
N ALA A 42 7.15 -3.75 -5.77
CA ALA A 42 7.06 -4.59 -6.96
C ALA A 42 5.61 -4.93 -7.31
N LEU A 43 4.79 -5.30 -6.33
CA LEU A 43 3.36 -5.58 -6.53
C LEU A 43 2.60 -4.36 -7.07
N PHE A 44 2.83 -3.17 -6.51
CA PHE A 44 2.17 -1.95 -7.01
C PHE A 44 2.67 -1.51 -8.39
N LEU A 45 3.95 -1.76 -8.70
CA LEU A 45 4.47 -1.52 -10.05
C LEU A 45 3.83 -2.48 -11.06
N ALA A 46 3.75 -3.78 -10.73
CA ALA A 46 3.07 -4.76 -11.55
C ALA A 46 1.60 -4.43 -11.74
N ALA A 47 0.88 -4.06 -10.66
CA ALA A 47 -0.51 -3.63 -10.72
C ALA A 47 -0.69 -2.38 -11.60
N PHE A 48 0.25 -1.43 -11.57
CA PHE A 48 0.23 -0.26 -12.44
C PHE A 48 0.41 -0.63 -13.92
N ILE A 49 1.37 -1.50 -14.24
CA ILE A 49 1.62 -1.99 -15.60
C ILE A 49 0.39 -2.75 -16.12
N VAL A 50 -0.18 -3.64 -15.29
CA VAL A 50 -1.40 -4.39 -15.62
C VAL A 50 -2.59 -3.44 -15.81
N ALA A 51 -2.71 -2.38 -15.00
CA ALA A 51 -3.77 -1.40 -15.17
C ALA A 51 -3.68 -0.62 -16.48
N HIS A 52 -2.47 -0.36 -16.98
CA HIS A 52 -2.27 0.25 -18.30
C HIS A 52 -2.55 -0.73 -19.45
N ARG A 53 -2.25 -2.02 -19.30
CA ARG A 53 -2.41 -3.01 -20.37
C ARG A 53 -3.76 -3.72 -20.41
N ARG A 54 -4.43 -3.91 -19.26
CA ARG A 54 -5.67 -4.69 -19.13
C ARG A 54 -6.67 -4.03 -18.17
N ARG A 55 -7.38 -3.04 -18.70
CA ARG A 55 -8.34 -2.17 -18.00
C ARG A 55 -9.46 -2.91 -17.23
N ARG A 56 -9.84 -4.13 -17.66
CA ARG A 56 -10.88 -4.94 -16.99
C ARG A 56 -10.40 -5.56 -15.68
N TRP A 57 -9.18 -6.06 -15.64
CA TRP A 57 -8.62 -6.75 -14.46
C TRP A 57 -8.20 -5.77 -13.36
N SER A 58 -7.75 -4.57 -13.73
CA SER A 58 -7.36 -3.55 -12.76
C SER A 58 -8.50 -3.08 -11.86
N ARG A 59 -9.75 -3.18 -12.31
CA ARG A 59 -10.92 -2.82 -11.50
C ARG A 59 -11.12 -3.74 -10.29
N LEU A 60 -10.75 -5.02 -10.42
CA LEU A 60 -10.85 -5.99 -9.34
C LEU A 60 -9.59 -5.99 -8.47
N PHE A 61 -8.42 -5.98 -9.12
CA PHE A 61 -7.15 -6.10 -8.39
C PHE A 61 -6.76 -4.83 -7.64
N THR A 62 -7.03 -3.63 -8.18
CA THR A 62 -6.64 -2.38 -7.50
C THR A 62 -7.27 -2.24 -6.11
N PRO A 63 -8.61 -2.36 -5.92
CA PRO A 63 -9.20 -2.23 -4.59
C PRO A 63 -8.74 -3.36 -3.65
N PHE A 64 -8.56 -4.59 -4.18
CA PHE A 64 -8.04 -5.71 -3.40
C PHE A 64 -6.62 -5.45 -2.88
N PHE A 65 -5.69 -5.03 -3.75
CA PHE A 65 -4.32 -4.69 -3.33
C PHE A 65 -4.28 -3.50 -2.38
N LEU A 66 -5.15 -2.49 -2.58
CA LEU A 66 -5.27 -1.37 -1.65
C LEU A 66 -5.72 -1.84 -0.27
N MET A 67 -6.75 -2.69 -0.20
CA MET A 67 -7.26 -3.29 1.04
C MET A 67 -6.16 -4.07 1.77
N LEU A 68 -5.49 -4.98 1.04
CA LEU A 68 -4.43 -5.82 1.60
C LEU A 68 -3.23 -4.97 2.08
N TYR A 69 -2.89 -3.91 1.34
CA TYR A 69 -1.81 -3.00 1.71
C TYR A 69 -2.12 -2.21 2.98
N GLY A 70 -3.36 -1.78 3.19
CA GLY A 70 -3.66 -1.09 4.44
C GLY A 70 -3.84 -2.00 5.62
N VAL A 71 -4.29 -3.25 5.44
CA VAL A 71 -4.19 -4.25 6.53
C VAL A 71 -2.72 -4.41 6.95
N TYR A 72 -1.81 -4.48 5.98
CA TYR A 72 -0.37 -4.49 6.24
C TYR A 72 0.10 -3.21 6.97
N GLU A 73 -0.22 -2.01 6.46
CA GLU A 73 0.18 -0.75 7.10
C GLU A 73 -0.38 -0.64 8.54
N PHE A 74 -1.66 -0.97 8.74
CA PHE A 74 -2.27 -0.99 10.08
C PHE A 74 -1.58 -1.97 11.01
N GLY A 75 -1.31 -3.18 10.54
CA GLY A 75 -0.55 -4.16 11.31
C GLY A 75 0.82 -3.60 11.70
N THR A 76 1.52 -2.94 10.77
CA THR A 76 2.82 -2.32 11.09
C THR A 76 2.72 -1.09 11.97
N ILE A 77 1.62 -0.35 11.98
CA ILE A 77 1.40 0.73 12.94
C ILE A 77 1.16 0.12 14.32
N ILE A 78 0.27 -0.87 14.44
CA ILE A 78 -0.05 -1.51 15.73
C ILE A 78 1.17 -2.17 16.36
N ILE A 79 1.97 -2.90 15.57
CA ILE A 79 3.13 -3.65 16.08
C ILE A 79 4.27 -2.72 16.53
N TYR A 80 4.43 -1.57 15.88
CA TYR A 80 5.61 -0.71 16.08
C TYR A 80 5.28 0.66 16.70
N ALA A 81 4.01 1.00 16.91
CA ALA A 81 3.64 2.23 17.57
C ALA A 81 3.86 2.08 19.08
N PRO A 82 4.52 3.06 19.73
CA PRO A 82 4.69 3.08 21.18
C PRO A 82 3.36 3.31 21.92
N THR A 83 2.33 3.79 21.22
CA THR A 83 0.98 4.04 21.74
C THR A 83 -0.08 3.45 20.81
N PRO A 84 -1.22 2.98 21.35
CA PRO A 84 -2.27 2.40 20.52
C PRO A 84 -2.79 3.42 19.50
N PRO A 85 -3.00 3.00 18.24
CA PRO A 85 -3.46 3.92 17.20
C PRO A 85 -4.84 4.48 17.56
N THR A 86 -4.99 5.79 17.38
CA THR A 86 -6.28 6.46 17.52
C THR A 86 -7.24 5.99 16.42
N LEU A 87 -8.55 6.15 16.64
CA LEU A 87 -9.60 5.78 15.67
C LEU A 87 -9.44 6.50 14.32
N MET A 88 -8.78 7.65 14.29
CA MET A 88 -8.66 8.54 13.14
C MET A 88 -7.95 7.89 11.93
N PRO A 89 -6.75 7.28 12.05
CA PRO A 89 -6.13 6.58 10.94
C PRO A 89 -7.05 5.52 10.31
N ILE A 90 -7.79 4.76 11.14
CA ILE A 90 -8.69 3.69 10.67
C ILE A 90 -9.78 4.30 9.78
N LEU A 91 -10.40 5.38 10.25
CA LEU A 91 -11.45 6.09 9.51
C LEU A 91 -10.94 6.68 8.20
N ILE A 92 -9.75 7.29 8.20
CA ILE A 92 -9.12 7.83 6.98
C ILE A 92 -8.91 6.72 5.97
N TYR A 93 -8.42 5.57 6.41
CA TYR A 93 -8.14 4.45 5.53
C TYR A 93 -9.40 3.83 4.95
N VAL A 94 -10.44 3.62 5.78
CA VAL A 94 -11.75 3.15 5.31
C VAL A 94 -12.31 4.11 4.27
N ALA A 95 -12.31 5.43 4.55
CA ALA A 95 -12.77 6.44 3.60
C ALA A 95 -11.99 6.39 2.27
N PHE A 96 -10.67 6.21 2.34
CA PHE A 96 -9.82 6.09 1.16
C PHE A 96 -10.14 4.85 0.32
N VAL A 97 -10.31 3.68 0.95
CA VAL A 97 -10.66 2.44 0.23
C VAL A 97 -12.06 2.54 -0.38
N SER A 98 -13.05 3.02 0.38
CA SER A 98 -14.40 3.24 -0.13
C SER A 98 -14.42 4.21 -1.32
N PHE A 99 -13.64 5.29 -1.25
CA PHE A 99 -13.48 6.24 -2.35
C PHE A 99 -12.83 5.59 -3.58
N ALA A 100 -11.78 4.78 -3.40
CA ALA A 100 -11.11 4.10 -4.50
C ALA A 100 -12.04 3.09 -5.21
N VAL A 101 -12.83 2.32 -4.44
CA VAL A 101 -13.85 1.42 -4.98
C VAL A 101 -14.90 2.20 -5.77
N TRP A 102 -15.46 3.25 -5.17
CA TRP A 102 -16.46 4.10 -5.82
C TRP A 102 -15.94 4.73 -7.12
N ALA A 103 -14.73 5.29 -7.10
CA ALA A 103 -14.13 5.94 -8.27
C ALA A 103 -13.88 4.97 -9.44
N LEU A 104 -13.54 3.71 -9.14
CA LEU A 104 -13.32 2.68 -10.16
C LEU A 104 -14.63 2.19 -10.81
N TRP A 105 -15.74 2.13 -10.05
CA TRP A 105 -17.05 1.70 -10.56
C TRP A 105 -17.89 2.82 -11.16
N ARG A 106 -17.68 4.09 -10.75
CA ARG A 106 -18.32 5.28 -11.35
C ARG A 106 -18.16 5.34 -12.88
N ARG A 107 -17.01 4.90 -13.40
CA ARG A 107 -16.69 5.00 -14.83
C ARG A 107 -17.56 4.11 -15.73
N ASP A 108 -18.26 3.12 -15.18
CA ASP A 108 -19.17 2.26 -15.95
C ASP A 108 -20.59 2.84 -16.07
N GLN A 109 -20.97 3.78 -15.21
CA GLN A 109 -22.31 4.39 -15.21
C GLN A 109 -22.45 5.52 -16.25
N PHE A 110 -21.34 6.03 -16.76
CA PHE A 110 -21.29 7.01 -17.84
C PHE A 110 -20.39 6.48 -18.96
N PRO A 111 -20.90 5.58 -19.83
CA PRO A 111 -20.17 5.20 -21.03
C PRO A 111 -19.96 6.48 -21.84
N THR A 112 -18.70 6.87 -22.03
CA THR A 112 -18.35 7.86 -23.05
C THR A 112 -18.78 7.25 -24.37
N SER A 113 -19.83 7.80 -24.97
CA SER A 113 -20.45 7.37 -26.22
C SER A 113 -19.52 7.63 -27.41
N GLY A 114 -18.42 6.88 -27.48
CA GLY A 114 -17.38 7.10 -28.49
C GLY A 114 -16.31 6.02 -28.55
N ASP A 115 -16.68 4.75 -28.33
CA ASP A 115 -15.94 3.59 -28.85
C ASP A 115 -16.76 2.97 -29.99
#